data_AF-A0A962PDQ2-F1
#
_entry.id   AF-A0A962PDQ2-F1
#
_cell.length_a   1.000
_cell.length_b   1.000
_cell.length_c   1.000
_cell.angle_alpha   90.00
_cell.angle_beta   90.00
_cell.angle_gamma   90.00
#
_symmetry.space_group_name_H-M   'P 1'
#
loop_
_entity.id
_entity.type
_entity.pdbx_description
1 polymer ?
#
loop_
_entity_poly.entity_id
_entity_poly.type
_entity_poly.pdbx_seq_one_letter_code
_entity_poly.pdbx_strand_id
1 'polypeptide(L)'
;MLKIAASAILLLANAWSLAGSDTVNERIPVSNAQLEAHWQLDCASTLADLQRTLAAERAPCGVPAPLRRALRLCAFVHQPPGRAPSPHCPDFDRLSRLLEQRRCGAAGELLRQRGNCTAATSP
;
A
#
# COMPACT_ATOMS: atom_id res chain seq x y z
N MET A 1 68.56 -41.12 -20.66
CA MET A 1 67.33 -41.12 -21.50
C MET A 1 66.22 -40.48 -20.69
N LEU A 2 66.00 -39.18 -20.89
CA LEU A 2 65.09 -38.36 -20.10
C LEU A 2 63.92 -37.95 -21.00
N LYS A 3 62.71 -38.40 -20.65
CA LYS A 3 61.46 -38.17 -21.40
C LYS A 3 61.08 -36.69 -21.31
N ILE A 4 61.12 -35.98 -22.43
CA ILE A 4 60.66 -34.59 -22.54
C ILE A 4 59.14 -34.61 -22.48
N ALA A 5 58.62 -34.03 -21.40
CA ALA A 5 57.19 -33.90 -21.12
C ALA A 5 56.52 -33.04 -22.19
N ALA A 6 55.38 -33.54 -22.67
CA ALA A 6 54.50 -32.86 -23.62
C ALA A 6 54.05 -31.50 -23.07
N SER A 7 54.47 -30.44 -23.73
CA SER A 7 53.92 -29.10 -23.53
C SER A 7 52.56 -29.03 -24.22
N ALA A 8 51.48 -29.21 -23.46
CA ALA A 8 50.13 -28.93 -23.90
C ALA A 8 49.80 -27.46 -23.55
N ILE A 9 50.13 -26.57 -24.48
CA ILE A 9 49.49 -25.25 -24.61
C ILE A 9 48.11 -25.50 -25.23
N LEU A 10 47.11 -24.70 -24.84
CA LEU A 10 45.72 -24.61 -25.34
C LEU A 10 44.65 -25.36 -24.51
N LEU A 11 44.00 -24.64 -23.59
CA LEU A 11 42.72 -23.95 -23.82
C LEU A 11 42.15 -23.47 -22.49
N LEU A 12 42.29 -22.17 -22.23
CA LEU A 12 41.47 -21.43 -21.28
C LEU A 12 40.03 -21.41 -21.80
N ALA A 13 39.25 -22.43 -21.46
CA ALA A 13 37.80 -22.34 -21.49
C ALA A 13 37.34 -21.91 -20.09
N ASN A 14 37.45 -20.60 -19.82
CA ASN A 14 36.72 -19.94 -18.73
C ASN A 14 35.21 -19.99 -19.06
N ALA A 15 34.62 -21.17 -18.88
CA ALA A 15 33.19 -21.40 -19.05
C ALA A 15 32.47 -21.21 -17.71
N TRP A 16 32.54 -20.00 -17.14
CA TRP A 16 31.65 -19.56 -16.06
C TRP A 16 31.35 -18.07 -16.23
N SER A 17 30.68 -17.73 -17.33
CA SER A 17 29.89 -16.48 -17.39
C SER A 17 28.45 -16.82 -17.06
N LEU A 18 27.83 -15.92 -16.28
CA LEU A 18 26.42 -15.86 -15.89
C LEU A 18 25.99 -16.75 -14.71
N ALA A 19 26.73 -16.67 -13.60
CA ALA A 19 26.04 -16.51 -12.33
C ALA A 19 25.68 -15.02 -12.20
N GLY A 20 24.76 -14.56 -13.07
CA GLY A 20 24.01 -13.35 -12.80
C GLY A 20 23.26 -13.63 -11.52
N SER A 21 23.82 -13.22 -10.38
CA SER A 21 23.06 -13.10 -9.15
C SER A 21 22.06 -12.00 -9.41
N ASP A 22 20.97 -12.37 -10.10
CA ASP A 22 19.72 -11.66 -10.03
C ASP A 22 19.41 -11.62 -8.55
N THR A 23 19.72 -10.48 -7.93
CA THR A 23 19.34 -10.16 -6.57
C THR A 23 17.83 -10.18 -6.57
N VAL A 24 17.27 -11.35 -6.26
CA VAL A 24 15.84 -11.55 -6.17
C VAL A 24 15.41 -10.76 -4.94
N ASN A 25 14.98 -9.52 -5.15
CA ASN A 25 14.31 -8.74 -4.13
C ASN A 25 12.88 -9.29 -4.01
N GLU A 26 12.77 -10.55 -3.56
CA GLU A 26 11.49 -11.16 -3.24
C GLU A 26 10.91 -10.40 -2.05
N ARG A 27 10.11 -9.39 -2.34
CA ARG A 27 9.29 -8.74 -1.32
C ARG A 27 8.23 -9.76 -0.92
N ILE A 28 8.39 -10.34 0.27
CA ILE A 28 7.35 -11.15 0.90
C ILE A 28 6.07 -10.30 0.89
N PRO A 29 4.98 -10.76 0.24
CA PRO A 29 3.74 -10.01 0.20
C PRO A 29 3.19 -9.90 1.62
N VAL A 30 3.07 -8.67 2.11
CA VAL A 30 2.44 -8.37 3.40
C VAL A 30 0.97 -8.04 3.15
N SER A 31 0.07 -8.69 3.85
CA SER A 31 -1.37 -8.41 3.72
C SER A 31 -1.75 -7.09 4.39
N ASN A 32 -2.86 -6.50 3.97
CA ASN A 32 -3.38 -5.27 4.59
C ASN A 32 -3.64 -5.46 6.10
N ALA A 33 -4.16 -6.62 6.50
CA ALA A 33 -4.40 -6.95 7.90
C ALA A 33 -3.11 -7.01 8.73
N GLN A 34 -2.02 -7.52 8.15
CA GLN A 34 -0.71 -7.52 8.81
C GLN A 34 -0.14 -6.11 8.95
N LEU A 35 -0.34 -5.24 7.96
CA LEU A 35 0.08 -3.83 8.05
C LEU A 35 -0.74 -3.06 9.09
N GLU A 36 -2.06 -3.28 9.15
CA GLU A 36 -2.92 -2.71 10.18
C GLU A 36 -2.49 -3.15 11.58
N ALA A 37 -2.27 -4.45 11.79
CA ALA A 37 -1.78 -4.97 13.07
C ALA A 37 -0.39 -4.40 13.45
N HIS A 38 0.53 -4.33 12.48
CA HIS A 38 1.88 -3.81 12.70
C HIS A 38 1.88 -2.33 13.09
N TRP A 39 0.99 -1.52 12.50
CA TRP A 39 0.87 -0.10 12.79
C TRP A 39 -0.17 0.24 13.87
N GLN A 40 -0.79 -0.77 14.49
CA GLN A 40 -1.86 -0.60 15.47
C GLN A 40 -3.00 0.27 14.94
N LEU A 41 -3.40 0.02 13.69
CA LEU A 41 -4.49 0.70 13.00
C LEU A 41 -5.72 -0.20 12.96
N ASP A 42 -6.89 0.41 13.12
CA ASP A 42 -8.17 -0.18 12.75
C ASP A 42 -8.82 0.76 11.74
N CYS A 43 -8.67 0.43 10.46
CA CYS A 43 -9.16 1.27 9.38
C CYS A 43 -10.69 1.26 9.28
N ALA A 44 -11.35 0.20 9.73
CA ALA A 44 -12.80 0.14 9.81
C ALA A 44 -13.35 1.10 10.88
N SER A 45 -12.77 1.07 12.08
CA SER A 45 -13.10 1.98 13.18
C SER A 45 -12.80 3.43 12.84
N THR A 46 -11.65 3.70 12.19
CA THR A 46 -11.26 5.03 11.71
C THR A 46 -12.33 5.65 10.81
N LEU A 47 -12.95 4.86 9.92
CA LEU A 47 -14.04 5.34 9.06
C LEU A 47 -15.32 5.61 9.83
N ALA A 48 -15.67 4.75 10.79
CA ALA A 48 -16.83 4.96 11.66
C ALA A 48 -16.68 6.25 12.48
N ASP A 49 -15.48 6.51 12.99
CA ASP A 49 -15.13 7.75 13.70
C ASP A 49 -15.24 8.97 12.81
N LEU A 50 -14.76 8.87 11.57
CA LEU A 50 -14.91 9.94 10.59
C LEU A 50 -16.38 10.22 10.27
N GLN A 51 -17.18 9.17 10.05
CA GLN A 51 -18.61 9.30 9.78
C GLN A 51 -19.34 9.99 10.93
N ARG A 52 -19.09 9.57 12.19
CA ARG A 52 -19.66 10.23 13.38
C ARG A 52 -19.22 11.68 13.50
N THR A 53 -17.94 11.95 13.24
CA THR A 53 -17.39 13.31 13.31
C THR A 53 -18.02 14.25 12.28
N LEU A 54 -18.22 13.77 11.05
CA LEU A 54 -18.84 14.55 9.98
C LEU A 54 -20.35 14.73 10.18
N ALA A 55 -21.03 13.74 10.74
CA ALA A 55 -22.46 13.82 11.07
C ALA A 55 -22.77 14.80 12.21
N ALA A 56 -21.79 15.08 13.09
CA ALA A 56 -21.96 16.04 14.18
C ALA A 56 -21.93 17.53 13.75
N GLU A 57 -21.83 17.82 12.44
CA GLU A 57 -21.94 19.15 11.82
C GLU A 57 -21.13 20.30 12.48
N ARG A 58 -19.98 19.99 13.08
CA ARG A 58 -19.12 21.02 13.68
C ARG A 58 -18.33 21.77 12.60
N ALA A 59 -18.71 23.02 12.33
CA ALA A 59 -17.94 23.94 11.51
C ALA A 59 -16.64 24.40 12.23
N PRO A 60 -15.50 24.57 11.52
CA PRO A 60 -15.14 24.03 10.20
C PRO A 60 -14.57 22.61 10.33
N CYS A 61 -15.02 21.67 9.47
CA CYS A 61 -14.42 20.35 9.24
C CYS A 61 -13.74 19.72 10.48
N GLY A 62 -14.43 19.69 11.64
CA GLY A 62 -13.87 19.46 12.98
C GLY A 62 -13.21 18.10 13.25
N VAL A 63 -12.70 17.43 12.21
CA VAL A 63 -11.91 16.21 12.21
C VAL A 63 -10.59 16.44 12.96
N PRO A 64 -10.40 15.77 14.10
CA PRO A 64 -9.17 15.86 14.87
C PRO A 64 -7.94 15.47 14.04
N ALA A 65 -6.80 16.09 14.33
CA ALA A 65 -5.53 15.75 13.66
C ALA A 65 -5.14 14.26 13.77
N PRO A 66 -5.36 13.56 14.91
CA PRO A 66 -5.10 12.12 14.99
C PRO A 66 -5.93 11.31 13.99
N LEU A 67 -7.22 11.64 13.83
CA LEU A 67 -8.11 10.97 12.89
C LEU A 67 -7.68 11.19 11.44
N ARG A 68 -7.23 12.41 11.10
CA ARG A 68 -6.63 12.70 9.79
C ARG A 68 -5.35 11.91 9.54
N ARG A 69 -4.52 11.71 10.56
CA ARG A 69 -3.31 10.88 10.46
C ARG A 69 -3.67 9.41 10.22
N ALA A 70 -4.61 8.86 10.97
CA ALA A 70 -5.07 7.48 10.81
C ALA A 70 -5.62 7.23 9.40
N LEU A 71 -6.44 8.14 8.86
CA LEU A 71 -6.96 8.04 7.48
C LEU A 71 -5.85 7.97 6.42
N ARG A 72 -4.80 8.78 6.55
CA ARG A 72 -3.66 8.73 5.62
C ARG A 72 -2.90 7.42 5.71
N LEU A 73 -2.74 6.86 6.90
CA LEU A 73 -2.13 5.54 7.06
C LEU A 73 -3.00 4.43 6.46
N CYS A 74 -4.33 4.51 6.63
CA CYS A 74 -5.24 3.59 5.96
C CYS A 74 -5.17 3.69 4.43
N ALA A 75 -4.96 4.89 3.87
CA ALA A 75 -4.68 5.04 2.45
C ALA A 75 -3.38 4.32 2.04
N PHE A 76 -2.29 4.42 2.82
CA PHE A 76 -1.06 3.67 2.53
C PHE A 76 -1.26 2.15 2.57
N VAL A 77 -2.08 1.63 3.49
CA VAL A 77 -2.37 0.20 3.58
C VAL A 77 -3.23 -0.28 2.41
N HIS A 78 -4.35 0.40 2.16
CA HIS A 78 -5.39 -0.10 1.25
C HIS A 78 -5.27 0.41 -0.18
N GLN A 79 -4.56 1.52 -0.38
CA GLN A 79 -4.37 2.20 -1.66
C GLN A 79 -2.89 2.60 -1.83
N PRO A 80 -1.94 1.65 -1.78
CA PRO A 80 -0.52 1.95 -1.80
C PRO A 80 -0.12 2.67 -3.10
N PRO A 81 0.85 3.60 -3.04
CA PRO A 81 1.31 4.32 -4.23
C PRO A 81 1.86 3.36 -5.29
N GLY A 82 1.62 3.67 -6.56
CA GLY A 82 2.09 2.87 -7.69
C GLY A 82 1.21 1.67 -8.05
N ARG A 83 0.15 1.36 -7.30
CA ARG A 83 -0.92 0.48 -7.79
C ARG A 83 -1.88 1.24 -8.69
N ALA A 84 -2.42 0.54 -9.68
CA ALA A 84 -3.50 1.08 -10.50
C ALA A 84 -4.69 1.47 -9.59
N PRO A 85 -5.38 2.59 -9.86
CA PRO A 85 -6.57 2.95 -9.12
C PRO A 85 -7.65 1.89 -9.34
N SER A 86 -7.81 1.00 -8.36
CA SER A 86 -9.01 0.18 -8.24
C SER A 86 -10.10 1.06 -7.60
N PRO A 87 -11.39 0.86 -7.91
CA PRO A 87 -12.49 1.41 -7.12
C PRO A 87 -12.46 0.82 -5.70
N HIS A 88 -11.53 1.29 -4.87
CA HIS A 88 -11.39 0.86 -3.50
C HIS A 88 -12.55 1.43 -2.68
N CYS A 89 -13.17 0.55 -1.91
CA CYS A 89 -14.32 0.84 -1.09
C CYS A 89 -13.94 0.63 0.38
N PRO A 90 -13.64 1.70 1.15
CA PRO A 90 -13.70 3.12 0.77
C PRO A 90 -12.41 3.66 0.14
N ASP A 91 -12.55 4.83 -0.50
CA ASP A 91 -11.45 5.60 -1.08
C ASP A 91 -10.84 6.54 -0.02
N PHE A 92 -9.91 6.01 0.79
CA PHE A 92 -9.23 6.73 1.88
C PHE A 92 -8.41 7.93 1.39
N ASP A 93 -7.78 7.81 0.22
CA ASP A 93 -6.98 8.85 -0.40
C ASP A 93 -7.85 10.03 -0.83
N ARG A 94 -8.99 9.77 -1.50
CA ARG A 94 -9.96 10.81 -1.82
C ARG A 94 -10.60 11.43 -0.58
N LEU A 95 -10.91 10.64 0.45
CA LEU A 95 -11.40 11.17 1.73
C LEU A 95 -10.37 12.13 2.34
N SER A 96 -9.11 11.73 2.41
CA SER A 96 -8.03 12.54 2.99
C SER A 96 -7.88 13.88 2.26
N ARG A 97 -7.86 13.86 0.91
CA ARG A 97 -7.81 15.10 0.10
C ARG A 97 -9.00 16.02 0.34
N LEU A 98 -10.22 15.48 0.42
CA LEU A 98 -11.41 16.29 0.66
C LEU A 98 -11.36 16.98 2.02
N LEU A 99 -10.86 16.29 3.05
CA LEU A 99 -10.68 16.86 4.38
C LEU A 99 -9.58 17.94 4.40
N GLU A 100 -8.48 17.74 3.68
CA GLU A 100 -7.42 18.75 3.53
C GLU A 100 -7.93 20.01 2.81
N GLN A 101 -8.75 19.83 1.77
CA GLN A 101 -9.42 20.91 1.04
C GLN A 101 -10.60 21.53 1.81
N ARG A 102 -10.87 21.07 3.05
CA ARG A 102 -12.01 21.47 3.88
C ARG A 102 -13.38 21.25 3.21
N ARG A 103 -13.49 20.29 2.30
CA ARG A 103 -14.71 19.92 1.58
C ARG A 103 -15.50 18.83 2.32
N CYS A 104 -15.87 19.07 3.57
CA CYS A 104 -16.50 18.06 4.42
C CYS A 104 -17.87 17.56 3.96
N GLY A 105 -18.67 18.41 3.30
CA GLY A 105 -19.92 17.94 2.68
C GLY A 105 -19.67 16.87 1.61
N ALA A 106 -18.63 17.07 0.78
CA ALA A 106 -18.22 16.08 -0.21
C ALA A 106 -17.60 14.84 0.41
N ALA A 107 -16.85 14.97 1.52
CA ALA A 107 -16.34 13.82 2.25
C ALA A 107 -17.47 13.00 2.88
N GLY A 108 -18.48 13.65 3.45
CA GLY A 108 -19.68 13.02 3.99
C GLY A 108 -20.51 12.32 2.91
N GLU A 109 -20.65 12.95 1.74
CA GLU A 109 -21.29 12.33 0.56
C GLU A 109 -20.55 11.06 0.13
N LEU A 110 -19.22 11.13 0.03
CA LEU A 110 -18.40 9.98 -0.34
C LEU A 110 -18.54 8.81 0.67
N LEU A 111 -18.60 9.12 1.98
CA LEU A 111 -18.86 8.10 3.01
C LEU A 111 -20.28 7.54 2.96
N ARG A 112 -21.29 8.34 2.62
CA ARG A 112 -22.66 7.84 2.45
C ARG A 112 -22.76 6.91 1.25
N GLN A 113 -22.09 7.24 0.15
CA GLN A 113 -21.99 6.39 -1.04
C GLN A 113 -21.26 5.07 -0.75
N ARG A 114 -20.40 5.00 0.27
CA ARG A 114 -19.80 3.73 0.76
C ARG A 114 -20.85 2.71 1.19
N GLY A 115 -22.02 3.14 1.69
CA GLY A 115 -23.11 2.21 2.00
C GLY A 115 -23.55 1.38 0.78
N ASN A 116 -23.28 1.89 -0.42
CA ASN A 116 -23.55 1.22 -1.71
C ASN A 116 -22.32 0.49 -2.27
N CYS A 117 -21.21 0.43 -1.53
CA CYS A 117 -20.09 -0.45 -1.83
C CYS A 117 -20.50 -1.89 -1.51
N THR A 118 -21.32 -2.48 -2.38
CA THR A 118 -21.59 -3.90 -2.36
C THR A 118 -20.32 -4.64 -2.72
N ALA A 119 -19.74 -5.35 -1.74
CA ALA A 119 -18.99 -6.58 -1.95
C ALA A 119 -17.99 -6.60 -3.14
N ALA A 120 -17.20 -5.55 -3.34
CA ALA A 120 -16.08 -5.57 -4.28
C ALA A 120 -14.82 -6.10 -3.57
N THR A 121 -14.93 -7.31 -3.02
CA THR A 121 -13.79 -8.19 -2.79
C THR A 121 -14.23 -9.60 -3.20
N SER A 122 -14.00 -9.91 -4.48
CA SER A 122 -13.91 -11.30 -5.00
C SER A 122 -12.68 -12.01 -4.36
N PRO A 123 -12.61 -13.35 -4.44
CA PRO A 123 -12.18 -14.29 -3.39
C PRO A 123 -10.75 -14.14 -2.85
#